data_AF-A0A0Q7AIX3-F1
#
_entry.id   AF-A0A0Q7AIX3-F1
#
_cell.length_a   1.000
_cell.length_b   1.000
_cell.length_c   1.000
_cell.angle_alpha   90.00
_cell.angle_beta   90.00
_cell.angle_gamma   90.00
#
_symmetry.space_group_name_H-M   'P 1'
#
loop_
_entity.id
_entity.type
_entity.pdbx_description
1 polymer ?
#
loop_
_entity_poly.entity_id
_entity_poly.type
_entity_poly.pdbx_seq_one_letter_code
_entity_poly.pdbx_strand_id
1 'polypeptide(L)'
;MLDLDATASVLDAALHRDTKMTVLMLRTLVLLAQRGEFGATQEDLQRTLRISQAAASRLMSRLSNHGSPSPCVGTPLDLASLTLSPTDARVRVLKLNARGRRLLHL
;
A
#
# COMPACT_ATOMS: atom_id res chain seq x y z
N MET A 1 2.13 -9.21 -17.41
CA MET A 1 2.38 -7.78 -17.67
C MET A 1 1.12 -7.07 -17.23
N LEU A 2 1.15 -6.31 -16.12
CA LEU A 2 -0.06 -5.61 -15.66
C LEU A 2 -0.28 -4.42 -16.59
N ASP A 3 -1.42 -4.44 -17.28
CA ASP A 3 -1.83 -3.44 -18.26
C ASP A 3 -1.84 -2.04 -17.64
N LEU A 4 -1.21 -1.08 -18.30
CA LEU A 4 -1.26 0.33 -17.86
C LEU A 4 -2.71 0.83 -17.79
N ASP A 5 -3.60 0.26 -18.60
CA ASP A 5 -5.03 0.56 -18.60
C ASP A 5 -5.75 0.10 -17.32
N ALA A 6 -5.36 -1.04 -16.75
CA ALA A 6 -5.86 -1.46 -15.43
C ALA A 6 -5.41 -0.47 -14.34
N THR A 7 -4.20 0.08 -14.48
CA THR A 7 -3.65 1.06 -13.54
C THR A 7 -4.39 2.39 -13.61
N ALA A 8 -4.79 2.82 -14.81
CA ALA A 8 -5.58 4.02 -15.05
C ALA A 8 -7.03 3.87 -14.57
N SER A 9 -7.66 2.71 -14.79
CA SER A 9 -9.02 2.42 -14.31
C SER A 9 -9.10 2.40 -12.78
N VAL A 10 -8.09 1.84 -12.11
CA VAL A 10 -7.98 1.91 -10.65
C VAL A 10 -7.72 3.35 -10.18
N LEU A 11 -6.91 4.13 -10.92
CA LEU A 11 -6.70 5.56 -10.66
C LEU A 11 -8.02 6.32 -10.66
N ASP A 12 -8.85 6.06 -11.67
CA ASP A 12 -10.14 6.68 -11.84
C ASP A 12 -11.12 6.24 -10.73
N ALA A 13 -11.19 4.95 -10.41
CA ALA A 13 -12.05 4.43 -9.34
C ALA A 13 -11.64 4.92 -7.95
N ALA A 14 -10.35 5.05 -7.67
CA ALA A 14 -9.81 5.54 -6.40
C ALA A 14 -9.96 7.06 -6.21
N LEU A 15 -9.92 7.82 -7.32
CA LEU A 15 -10.13 9.27 -7.31
C LEU A 15 -11.63 9.64 -7.23
N HIS A 16 -12.51 8.82 -7.83
CA HIS A 16 -13.97 9.10 -7.88
C HIS A 16 -14.76 8.51 -6.71
N ARG A 17 -14.32 7.42 -6.07
CA ARG A 17 -15.04 6.81 -4.94
C ARG A 17 -14.54 7.27 -3.58
N ASP A 18 -14.66 8.56 -3.26
CA ASP A 18 -14.68 9.10 -1.88
C ASP A 18 -13.57 8.62 -0.90
N THR A 19 -12.51 8.02 -1.42
CA THR A 19 -11.36 7.56 -0.65
C THR A 19 -10.39 8.71 -0.63
N LYS A 20 -10.06 9.21 0.56
CA LYS A 20 -8.99 10.20 0.81
C LYS A 20 -7.61 9.61 0.50
N MET A 21 -7.44 9.02 -0.68
CA MET A 21 -6.31 8.24 -1.10
C MET A 21 -5.45 9.07 -2.03
N THR A 22 -4.17 9.19 -1.69
CA THR A 22 -3.24 9.97 -2.52
C THR A 22 -2.72 9.11 -3.68
N VAL A 23 -2.23 9.76 -4.73
CA VAL A 23 -1.55 9.09 -5.87
C VAL A 23 -0.43 8.16 -5.38
N LEU A 24 0.29 8.55 -4.33
CA LEU A 24 1.37 7.76 -3.75
C LEU A 24 0.86 6.50 -3.04
N MET A 25 -0.26 6.59 -2.34
CA MET A 25 -0.92 5.44 -1.72
C MET A 25 -1.42 4.47 -2.77
N LEU A 26 -2.00 4.98 -3.86
CA LEU A 26 -2.44 4.15 -4.97
C LEU A 26 -1.28 3.45 -5.67
N ARG A 27 -0.19 4.16 -5.98
CA ARG A 27 1.05 3.56 -6.54
C ARG A 27 1.59 2.46 -5.64
N THR A 28 1.48 2.64 -4.32
CA THR A 28 1.85 1.61 -3.35
C THR A 28 0.96 0.38 -3.49
N LEU A 29 -0.36 0.52 -3.58
CA LEU A 29 -1.28 -0.60 -3.77
C LEU A 29 -1.01 -1.36 -5.08
N VAL A 30 -0.76 -0.65 -6.17
CA VAL A 30 -0.41 -1.25 -7.47
C VAL A 30 0.90 -2.03 -7.37
N LEU A 31 1.92 -1.46 -6.71
CA LEU A 31 3.19 -2.16 -6.46
C LEU A 31 2.96 -3.45 -5.65
N LEU A 32 2.12 -3.40 -4.61
CA LEU A 32 1.80 -4.59 -3.82
C LEU A 32 1.04 -5.64 -4.64
N ALA A 33 0.16 -5.23 -5.55
CA ALA A 33 -0.50 -6.15 -6.48
C ALA A 33 0.48 -6.83 -7.42
N GLN A 34 1.44 -6.08 -7.98
CA GLN A 34 2.51 -6.62 -8.82
C GLN A 34 3.39 -7.62 -8.07
N ARG A 35 3.64 -7.39 -6.77
CA ARG A 35 4.43 -8.28 -5.91
C ARG A 35 3.64 -9.49 -5.39
N GLY A 36 2.31 -9.48 -5.51
CA GLY A 36 1.43 -10.57 -5.06
C GLY A 36 1.67 -10.96 -3.60
N GLU A 37 1.96 -12.23 -3.36
CA GLU A 37 2.14 -12.78 -2.01
C GLU A 37 3.45 -12.34 -1.34
N PHE A 38 4.44 -11.88 -2.10
CA PHE A 38 5.71 -11.40 -1.55
C PHE A 38 5.56 -10.04 -0.86
N GLY A 39 4.59 -9.23 -1.27
CA GLY A 39 4.41 -7.89 -0.74
C GLY A 39 5.60 -6.96 -1.00
N ALA A 40 5.71 -5.89 -0.21
CA ALA A 40 6.82 -4.95 -0.29
C ALA A 40 7.36 -4.62 1.10
N THR A 41 8.68 -4.61 1.22
CA THR A 41 9.37 -4.07 2.39
C THR A 41 9.41 -2.54 2.35
N GLN A 42 9.79 -1.91 3.47
CA GLN A 42 10.01 -0.47 3.49
C GLN A 42 11.11 -0.02 2.51
N GLU A 43 12.14 -0.85 2.31
CA GLU A 43 13.23 -0.60 1.38
C GLU A 43 12.76 -0.67 -0.08
N ASP A 44 11.90 -1.64 -0.40
CA ASP A 44 11.25 -1.73 -1.71
C ASP A 44 10.45 -0.45 -2.01
N LEU A 45 9.65 0.02 -1.05
CA LEU A 45 8.86 1.25 -1.22
C LEU A 45 9.75 2.47 -1.44
N GLN A 46 10.86 2.60 -0.70
CA GLN A 46 11.81 3.70 -0.87
C GLN A 46 12.44 3.68 -2.27
N ARG A 47 12.92 2.53 -2.72
CA ARG A 47 13.59 2.39 -4.01
C ARG A 47 12.63 2.57 -5.18
N THR A 48 11.47 1.92 -5.13
CA THR A 48 10.51 1.93 -6.24
C THR A 48 9.77 3.27 -6.34
N LEU A 49 9.37 3.85 -5.20
CA LEU A 49 8.62 5.12 -5.20
C LEU A 49 9.51 6.36 -5.10
N ARG A 50 10.83 6.19 -4.93
CA ARG A 50 11.82 7.27 -4.75
C ARG A 50 11.43 8.24 -3.62
N ILE A 51 11.08 7.67 -2.47
CA ILE A 51 10.66 8.42 -1.28
C ILE A 51 11.62 8.20 -0.12
N SER A 52 11.61 9.10 0.85
CA SER A 52 12.41 8.95 2.06
C SER A 52 11.94 7.76 2.91
N GLN A 53 12.85 7.26 3.74
CA GLN A 53 12.55 6.22 4.72
C GLN A 53 11.34 6.58 5.61
N ALA A 54 11.28 7.84 6.07
CA ALA A 54 10.18 8.33 6.89
C ALA A 54 8.84 8.34 6.12
N ALA A 55 8.84 8.71 4.84
CA ALA A 55 7.64 8.67 4.00
C ALA A 55 7.17 7.23 3.74
N ALA A 56 8.09 6.30 3.47
CA ALA A 56 7.77 4.89 3.31
C ALA A 56 7.16 4.28 4.59
N SER A 57 7.75 4.58 5.75
CA SER A 57 7.20 4.16 7.05
C SER A 57 5.79 4.69 7.26
N ARG A 58 5.55 5.98 7.01
CA ARG A 58 4.22 6.60 7.10
C ARG A 58 3.22 5.97 6.14
N LEU A 59 3.61 5.62 4.91
CA LEU A 59 2.75 4.92 3.96
C LEU A 59 2.34 3.53 4.46
N MET A 60 3.30 2.76 4.95
CA MET A 60 3.03 1.44 5.53
C MET A 60 2.03 1.56 6.69
N SER A 61 2.21 2.53 7.59
CA SER A 61 1.29 2.78 8.70
C SER A 61 -0.08 3.30 8.26
N ARG A 62 -0.19 4.09 7.18
CA ARG A 62 -1.48 4.60 6.68
C ARG A 62 -2.30 3.53 5.95
N LEU A 63 -1.62 2.64 5.23
CA LEU A 63 -2.25 1.58 4.45
C LEU A 63 -2.58 0.35 5.30
N SER A 64 -1.78 0.09 6.34
CA SER A 64 -2.03 -0.98 7.29
C SER A 64 -2.83 -0.51 8.50
N ASN A 65 -3.73 -1.36 8.97
CA ASN A 65 -4.58 -1.06 10.13
C ASN A 65 -3.85 -1.27 11.48
N HIS A 66 -2.53 -1.42 11.47
CA HIS A 66 -1.75 -1.81 12.64
C HIS A 66 -1.21 -0.58 13.40
N GLY A 67 -1.86 -0.25 14.51
CA GLY A 67 -1.25 0.41 15.67
C GLY A 67 -0.86 1.87 15.52
N SER A 68 -1.86 2.76 15.52
CA SER A 68 -1.98 3.94 16.38
C SER A 68 -2.95 4.93 15.73
N PRO A 69 -4.00 5.41 16.41
CA PRO A 69 -4.76 6.56 15.95
C PRO A 69 -3.81 7.75 15.95
N SER A 70 -3.17 8.02 14.80
CA SER A 70 -2.36 9.22 14.66
C SER A 70 -3.33 10.41 14.71
N PRO A 71 -3.25 11.30 15.72
CA PRO A 71 -4.21 12.40 15.88
C PRO A 71 -4.12 13.44 14.73
N CYS A 72 -3.14 13.29 13.83
CA CYS A 72 -2.89 14.21 12.73
C CYS A 72 -3.24 13.64 11.36
N VAL A 73 -3.71 12.39 11.27
CA VAL A 73 -3.86 11.70 9.99
C VAL A 73 -5.11 10.81 10.07
N GLY A 74 -6.05 11.07 9.16
CA GLY A 74 -7.35 10.41 9.10
C GLY A 74 -7.30 8.88 9.20
N THR A 75 -8.48 8.31 9.48
CA THR A 75 -8.73 6.88 9.67
C THR A 75 -7.89 5.99 8.74
N PRO A 76 -7.13 5.01 9.29
CA PRO A 76 -6.38 4.05 8.48
C PRO A 76 -7.31 3.37 7.48
N LEU A 77 -6.84 3.22 6.23
CA LEU A 77 -7.71 2.75 5.14
C LEU A 77 -7.93 1.24 5.17
N ASP A 78 -7.10 0.50 5.92
CA ASP A 78 -7.17 -0.95 6.02
C ASP A 78 -7.18 -1.64 4.64
N LEU A 79 -6.24 -1.26 3.78
CA LEU A 79 -6.10 -1.82 2.42
C LEU A 79 -4.91 -2.77 2.32
N ALA A 80 -4.08 -2.81 3.36
CA ALA A 80 -2.92 -3.68 3.45
C ALA A 80 -2.75 -4.23 4.87
N SER A 81 -2.07 -5.37 4.99
CA SER A 81 -1.64 -5.97 6.25
C SER A 81 -0.13 -5.87 6.37
N LEU A 82 0.35 -5.53 7.57
CA LEU A 82 1.76 -5.53 7.90
C LEU A 82 2.10 -6.85 8.60
N THR A 83 3.03 -7.61 8.04
CA THR A 83 3.45 -8.93 8.55
C THR A 83 4.97 -8.97 8.69
N LEU A 84 5.51 -9.86 9.52
CA LEU A 84 6.96 -10.07 9.55
C LEU A 84 7.41 -10.86 8.31
N SER A 85 8.61 -10.57 7.83
CA SER A 85 9.19 -11.33 6.73
C SER A 85 9.46 -12.78 7.20
N PRO A 86 9.12 -13.79 6.39
CA PRO A 86 9.44 -15.18 6.72
C PRO A 86 10.95 -15.45 6.71
N THR A 87 11.74 -14.62 6.02
CA THR A 87 13.21 -14.77 5.92
C THR A 87 13.96 -13.96 6.98
N ASP A 88 13.36 -12.89 7.50
CA ASP A 88 13.96 -12.04 8.54
C ASP A 88 12.86 -11.47 9.45
N ALA A 89 12.79 -11.98 10.68
CA ALA A 89 11.79 -11.57 11.66
C ALA A 89 11.92 -10.09 12.09
N ARG A 90 13.00 -9.39 11.74
CA ARG A 90 13.18 -7.94 11.99
C ARG A 90 12.57 -7.09 10.89
N VAL A 91 12.33 -7.66 9.71
CA VAL A 91 11.80 -6.96 8.54
C VAL A 91 10.28 -7.07 8.53
N ARG A 92 9.62 -5.93 8.28
CA ARG A 92 8.17 -5.87 8.06
C ARG A 92 7.86 -5.80 6.58
N VAL A 93 6.89 -6.60 6.16
CA VAL A 93 6.40 -6.71 4.80
C VAL A 93 4.95 -6.25 4.76
N LEU A 94 4.68 -5.27 3.91
CA LEU A 94 3.34 -4.81 3.61
C LEU A 94 2.75 -5.69 2.50
N LYS A 95 1.53 -6.19 2.69
CA LYS A 95 0.81 -7.02 1.70
C LYS A 95 -0.61 -6.52 1.51
N LEU A 96 -1.18 -6.66 0.32
CA LEU A 96 -2.60 -6.35 0.12
C LEU A 96 -3.47 -7.30 0.94
N ASN A 97 -4.42 -6.73 1.68
CA ASN A 97 -5.47 -7.50 2.33
C ASN A 97 -6.67 -7.68 1.37
N ALA A 98 -7.71 -8.38 1.81
CA ALA A 98 -8.91 -8.63 0.99
C ALA A 98 -9.59 -7.34 0.51
N ARG A 99 -9.57 -6.26 1.32
CA ARG A 99 -10.17 -4.97 0.98
C ARG A 99 -9.36 -4.26 -0.11
N GLY A 100 -8.03 -4.26 0.01
CA GLY A 100 -7.13 -3.72 -1.00
C GLY A 100 -7.24 -4.45 -2.34
N ARG A 101 -7.35 -5.79 -2.33
CA ARG A 101 -7.55 -6.59 -3.55
C ARG A 101 -8.87 -6.25 -4.25
N ARG A 102 -9.98 -6.20 -3.49
CA ARG A 102 -11.29 -5.77 -4.00
C ARG A 102 -11.28 -4.38 -4.62
N LEU A 103 -10.54 -3.44 -4.02
CA LEU A 103 -10.40 -2.08 -4.57
C LEU A 103 -9.71 -2.07 -5.93
N LEU A 104 -8.75 -2.98 -6.13
CA LEU A 104 -8.01 -3.11 -7.38
C LEU A 104 -8.69 -4.01 -8.43
N HIS A 105 -9.90 -4.55 -8.14
CA HIS A 105 -10.56 -5.57 -8.96
C HIS A 105 -9.69 -6.82 -9.21
N LEU A 106 -8.87 -7.20 -8.23
CA LEU A 106 -8.02 -8.40 -8.20
C LEU A 106 -8.59 -9.46 -7.25
#